data_AF-A0A956PPX0-F1
#
_entry.id   AF-A0A956PPX0-F1
#
_cell.length_a   1.000
_cell.length_b   1.000
_cell.length_c   1.000
_cell.angle_alpha   90.00
_cell.angle_beta   90.00
_cell.angle_gamma   90.00
#
_symmetry.space_group_name_H-M   'P 1'
#
loop_
_entity.id
_entity.type
_entity.pdbx_description
1 polymer ?
#
loop_
_entity_poly.entity_id
_entity_poly.type
_entity_poly.pdbx_seq_one_letter_code
_entity_poly.pdbx_strand_id
1 'polypeptide(L)'
;MNALVLILPCLAGLVIARRLFGLGSWLYLLPVGLTTGSLLTAMSANLILRAGGTFPQAMHGSVMTVMVLGALCWFFGSKKTEERPELSPWTYLYLVLMTGLVYFTSVSILFLNPDDDFWLHAPMQAQLLKGNFPIRNPVFPDLYYGGHYARDLCMVMFSWFSGVNIYAVQAPVTAFFQVNAFWLVFVAGLRYGRSQQAAVLTSLFVFMGVNAAGRGGWLDTVGNNNPIAQVHTALLLFLFIRVLFDEVSWGQVIGTGVLFAGLSWSYETN
;
A
#
# COMPACT_ATOMS: atom_id res chain seq x y z
N MET A 1 11.54 12.72 16.72
CA MET A 1 10.77 11.85 15.80
C MET A 1 9.38 11.68 16.42
N ASN A 2 8.31 11.82 15.64
CA ASN A 2 6.92 11.80 16.13
C ASN A 2 6.09 10.85 15.25
N ALA A 3 5.83 9.64 15.76
CA ALA A 3 5.09 8.60 15.04
C ALA A 3 3.69 9.06 14.59
N LEU A 4 3.10 10.05 15.27
CA LEU A 4 1.79 10.60 14.91
C LEU A 4 1.77 11.26 13.53
N VAL A 5 2.93 11.66 13.00
CA VAL A 5 3.03 12.23 11.65
C VAL A 5 2.60 11.21 10.59
N LEU A 6 2.80 9.91 10.83
CA LEU A 6 2.39 8.83 9.91
C LEU A 6 0.86 8.66 9.84
N ILE A 7 0.11 9.19 10.81
CA ILE A 7 -1.36 9.16 10.78
C ILE A 7 -1.90 10.17 9.76
N LEU A 8 -1.19 11.28 9.54
CA LEU A 8 -1.64 12.37 8.69
C LEU A 8 -1.90 11.90 7.24
N PRO A 9 -0.96 11.18 6.57
CA PRO A 9 -1.25 10.66 5.24
C PRO A 9 -2.38 9.64 5.20
N CYS A 10 -2.56 8.83 6.24
CA CYS A 10 -3.68 7.89 6.32
C CYS A 10 -5.01 8.65 6.35
N LEU A 11 -5.14 9.70 7.16
CA LEU A 11 -6.33 10.54 7.22
C LEU A 11 -6.59 11.27 5.90
N ALA A 12 -5.55 11.85 5.29
CA ALA A 12 -5.65 12.48 3.98
C ALA A 12 -6.06 11.46 2.90
N GLY A 13 -5.53 10.24 2.95
CA GLY A 13 -5.91 9.14 2.08
C GLY A 13 -7.39 8.77 2.21
N LEU A 14 -7.93 8.72 3.44
CA LEU A 14 -9.38 8.54 3.66
C LEU A 14 -10.18 9.70 3.05
N VAL A 15 -9.71 10.93 3.19
CA VAL A 15 -10.37 12.08 2.55
C VAL A 15 -10.36 11.95 1.03
N ILE A 16 -9.23 11.59 0.42
CA ILE A 16 -9.10 11.37 -1.02
C ILE A 16 -10.04 10.24 -1.45
N ALA A 17 -10.05 9.10 -0.76
CA ALA A 17 -10.94 7.99 -1.08
C ALA A 17 -12.43 8.36 -1.00
N ARG A 18 -12.81 9.20 -0.03
CA ARG A 18 -14.19 9.66 0.12
C ARG A 18 -14.59 10.71 -0.92
N ARG A 19 -13.70 11.66 -1.21
CA ARG A 19 -14.01 12.89 -1.95
C ARG A 19 -13.60 12.85 -3.41
N LEU A 20 -12.47 12.22 -3.71
CA LEU A 20 -12.04 11.98 -5.08
C LEU A 20 -12.71 10.72 -5.61
N PHE A 21 -12.56 9.59 -4.91
CA PHE A 21 -13.12 8.31 -5.37
C PHE A 21 -14.60 8.10 -5.01
N GLY A 22 -15.23 9.00 -4.27
CA GLY A 22 -16.67 8.94 -3.98
C GLY A 22 -17.10 7.77 -3.08
N LEU A 23 -16.18 7.15 -2.34
CA LEU A 23 -16.47 5.97 -1.53
C LEU A 23 -17.20 6.34 -0.24
N GLY A 24 -18.45 5.86 -0.10
CA GLY A 24 -19.32 6.17 1.05
C GLY A 24 -19.21 5.20 2.24
N SER A 25 -19.09 3.90 1.99
CA SER A 25 -19.00 2.89 3.04
C SER A 25 -17.61 2.80 3.63
N TRP A 26 -17.51 2.68 4.96
CA TRP A 26 -16.26 2.38 5.67
C TRP A 26 -15.55 1.14 5.13
N LEU A 27 -16.31 0.16 4.65
CA LEU A 27 -15.80 -1.08 4.09
C LEU A 27 -14.87 -0.84 2.89
N TYR A 28 -15.25 0.06 1.98
CA TYR A 28 -14.41 0.44 0.83
C TYR A 28 -13.41 1.53 1.22
N LEU A 29 -13.86 2.47 2.06
CA LEU A 29 -13.12 3.68 2.39
C LEU A 29 -11.80 3.39 3.11
N LEU A 30 -11.81 2.49 4.09
CA LEU A 30 -10.62 2.17 4.87
C LEU A 30 -9.50 1.57 4.02
N PRO A 31 -9.68 0.42 3.34
CA PRO A 31 -8.59 -0.19 2.57
C PRO A 31 -8.11 0.70 1.42
N VAL A 32 -9.01 1.35 0.70
CA VAL A 32 -8.65 2.26 -0.41
C VAL A 32 -7.92 3.49 0.12
N GLY A 33 -8.45 4.13 1.17
CA GLY A 33 -7.90 5.36 1.69
C GLY A 33 -6.56 5.19 2.39
N LEU A 34 -6.43 4.17 3.25
CA LEU A 34 -5.17 3.86 3.94
C LEU A 34 -4.05 3.52 2.95
N THR A 35 -4.38 2.73 1.92
CA THR A 35 -3.42 2.38 0.86
C THR A 35 -3.07 3.60 0.01
N THR A 36 -4.06 4.37 -0.43
CA THR A 36 -3.85 5.59 -1.24
C THR A 36 -2.94 6.58 -0.51
N GLY A 37 -3.22 6.87 0.76
CA GLY A 37 -2.41 7.79 1.56
C GLY A 37 -0.97 7.32 1.71
N SER A 38 -0.77 6.04 2.01
CA SER A 38 0.56 5.45 2.18
C SER A 38 1.36 5.48 0.87
N LEU A 39 0.75 5.06 -0.24
CA LEU A 39 1.40 5.02 -1.54
C LEU A 39 1.73 6.42 -2.06
N LEU A 40 0.79 7.38 -1.99
CA LEU A 40 1.06 8.75 -2.43
C LEU A 40 2.18 9.40 -1.61
N THR A 41 2.31 9.08 -0.32
CA THR A 41 3.40 9.61 0.51
C THR A 41 4.72 9.08 0.02
N ALA A 42 4.81 7.76 -0.15
CA ALA A 42 6.03 7.13 -0.59
C ALA A 42 6.41 7.58 -2.01
N MET A 43 5.44 7.70 -2.93
CA MET A 43 5.62 8.21 -4.28
C MET A 43 6.14 9.66 -4.27
N SER A 44 5.55 10.51 -3.43
CA SER A 44 5.96 11.91 -3.29
C SER A 44 7.37 12.03 -2.72
N ALA A 45 7.74 11.18 -1.76
CA ALA A 45 9.09 11.15 -1.22
C ALA A 45 10.11 10.77 -2.30
N ASN A 46 9.82 9.75 -3.10
CA ASN A 46 10.66 9.38 -4.24
C ASN A 46 10.78 10.51 -5.26
N LEU A 47 9.69 11.19 -5.60
CA LEU A 47 9.71 12.32 -6.54
C LEU A 47 10.64 13.44 -6.03
N ILE A 48 10.55 13.79 -4.74
CA ILE A 48 11.39 14.82 -4.12
C ILE A 48 12.86 14.41 -4.12
N LEU A 49 13.17 13.16 -3.77
CA LEU A 49 14.54 12.63 -3.81
C LEU A 49 15.12 12.68 -5.23
N ARG A 50 14.35 12.27 -6.24
CA ARG A 50 14.77 12.31 -7.64
C ARG A 50 14.88 13.73 -8.20
N ALA A 51 14.17 14.68 -7.62
CA ALA A 51 14.30 16.11 -7.92
C ALA A 51 15.53 16.77 -7.23
N GLY A 52 16.36 16.00 -6.51
CA GLY A 52 17.54 16.52 -5.81
C GLY A 52 17.27 17.04 -4.40
N GLY A 53 16.08 16.79 -3.84
CA GLY A 53 15.76 17.11 -2.46
C GLY A 53 16.56 16.24 -1.47
N THR A 54 16.94 16.82 -0.35
CA THR A 54 17.54 16.08 0.77
C THR A 54 16.55 15.08 1.38
N PHE A 55 17.06 14.08 2.08
CA PHE A 55 16.21 13.07 2.73
C PHE A 55 15.18 13.66 3.71
N PRO A 56 15.52 14.60 4.62
CA PRO A 56 14.51 15.25 5.48
C PRO A 56 13.45 16.04 4.69
N GLN A 57 13.84 16.70 3.59
CA GLN A 57 12.90 17.39 2.70
C GLN A 57 11.94 16.41 2.04
N ALA A 58 12.41 15.24 1.59
CA ALA A 58 11.55 14.21 1.03
C ALA A 58 10.57 13.64 2.06
N MET A 59 11.02 13.36 3.29
CA MET A 59 10.15 12.85 4.34
C MET A 59 9.05 13.85 4.71
N HIS A 60 9.40 15.09 5.07
CA HIS A 60 8.39 16.08 5.45
C HIS A 60 7.57 16.58 4.25
N GLY A 61 8.22 16.81 3.11
CA GLY A 61 7.58 17.28 1.88
C GLY A 61 6.56 16.30 1.34
N SER A 62 6.81 14.99 1.45
CA SER A 62 5.84 13.97 1.04
C SER A 62 4.57 13.98 1.89
N VAL A 63 4.69 14.03 3.21
CA VAL A 63 3.53 14.16 4.11
C VAL A 63 2.74 15.43 3.82
N MET A 64 3.43 16.56 3.66
CA MET A 64 2.79 17.83 3.32
C MET A 64 2.08 17.78 1.96
N THR A 65 2.69 17.13 0.97
CA THR A 65 2.09 16.96 -0.37
C THR A 65 0.77 16.20 -0.28
N VAL A 66 0.75 15.06 0.41
CA VAL A 66 -0.46 14.25 0.57
C VAL A 66 -1.52 14.97 1.40
N MET A 67 -1.12 15.73 2.42
CA MET A 67 -2.05 16.57 3.19
C MET A 67 -2.69 17.67 2.35
N VAL A 68 -1.91 18.34 1.49
CA VAL A 68 -2.42 19.34 0.54
C VAL A 68 -3.39 18.69 -0.45
N LEU A 69 -3.05 17.53 -1.02
CA LEU A 69 -3.96 16.79 -1.90
C LEU A 69 -5.27 16.40 -1.18
N GLY A 70 -5.17 15.93 0.06
CA GLY A 70 -6.33 15.64 0.92
C GLY A 70 -7.19 16.87 1.15
N ALA A 71 -6.58 18.03 1.47
CA ALA A 71 -7.30 19.29 1.64
C ALA A 71 -7.97 19.75 0.34
N LEU A 72 -7.29 19.68 -0.80
CA LEU A 72 -7.87 20.00 -2.10
C LEU A 72 -9.07 19.11 -2.40
N CYS A 73 -8.96 17.79 -2.16
CA CYS A 73 -10.08 16.88 -2.30
C CYS A 73 -11.21 17.19 -1.32
N TRP A 74 -10.90 17.63 -0.09
CA TRP A 74 -11.92 18.03 0.89
C TRP A 74 -12.78 19.19 0.39
N PHE A 75 -12.15 20.23 -0.17
CA PHE A 75 -12.83 21.45 -0.59
C PHE A 75 -13.44 21.35 -1.99
N PHE A 76 -12.80 20.63 -2.92
CA PHE A 76 -13.19 20.60 -4.34
C PHE A 76 -13.68 19.24 -4.83
N GLY A 77 -13.61 18.20 -3.99
CA GLY A 77 -14.01 16.84 -4.38
C GLY A 77 -15.52 16.65 -4.47
N SER A 78 -15.89 15.61 -5.20
CA SER A 78 -17.28 15.21 -5.45
C SER A 78 -17.98 14.74 -4.16
N LYS A 79 -19.32 14.83 -4.17
CA LYS A 79 -20.15 14.28 -3.08
C LYS A 79 -20.09 12.75 -3.09
N LYS A 80 -20.18 12.16 -1.90
CA LYS A 80 -20.17 10.70 -1.67
C LYS A 80 -21.26 10.01 -2.49
N THR A 81 -20.97 8.81 -3.00
CA THR A 81 -22.01 7.86 -3.39
C THR A 81 -22.48 7.14 -2.13
N GLU A 82 -23.78 7.14 -1.83
CA GLU A 82 -24.30 6.36 -0.71
C GLU A 82 -24.32 4.89 -1.09
N GLU A 83 -23.29 4.18 -0.61
CA GLU A 83 -23.23 2.73 -0.67
C GLU A 83 -23.16 2.20 0.76
N ARG A 84 -24.05 1.28 1.09
CA ARG A 84 -24.08 0.60 2.37
C ARG A 84 -24.25 -0.90 2.12
N PRO A 85 -23.17 -1.62 1.76
CA PRO A 85 -23.25 -3.06 1.67
C PRO A 85 -23.54 -3.63 3.05
N GLU A 86 -24.66 -4.33 3.19
CA GLU A 86 -24.99 -5.08 4.39
C GLU A 86 -24.27 -6.43 4.32
N LEU A 87 -23.43 -6.71 5.33
CA LEU A 87 -22.73 -7.98 5.45
C LEU A 87 -23.41 -8.87 6.47
N SER A 88 -23.44 -10.17 6.20
CA SER A 88 -23.92 -11.16 7.15
C SER A 88 -22.95 -11.28 8.34
N PRO A 89 -23.42 -11.71 9.53
CA PRO A 89 -22.54 -11.97 10.67
C PRO A 89 -21.40 -12.95 10.35
N TRP A 90 -21.66 -13.94 9.49
CA TRP A 90 -20.65 -14.92 9.04
C TRP A 90 -19.56 -14.28 8.18
N THR A 91 -19.92 -13.32 7.34
CA THR A 91 -18.95 -12.57 6.55
C THR A 91 -18.10 -11.65 7.43
N TYR A 92 -18.67 -11.05 8.48
CA TYR A 92 -17.87 -10.34 9.48
C TYR A 92 -16.91 -11.26 10.21
N LEU A 93 -17.37 -12.43 10.65
CA LEU A 93 -16.52 -13.43 11.29
C LEU A 93 -15.38 -13.86 10.37
N TYR A 94 -15.67 -14.14 9.10
CA TYR A 94 -14.66 -14.42 8.07
C TYR A 94 -13.62 -13.32 7.97
N LEU A 95 -14.06 -12.06 7.87
CA LEU A 95 -13.15 -10.91 7.75
C LEU A 95 -12.24 -10.76 8.97
N VAL A 96 -12.77 -10.95 10.19
CA VAL A 96 -11.98 -10.91 11.43
C VAL A 96 -10.95 -12.03 11.46
N LEU A 97 -11.38 -13.28 11.20
CA LEU A 97 -10.50 -14.45 11.22
C LEU A 97 -9.41 -14.35 10.14
N MET A 98 -9.76 -13.96 8.93
CA MET A 98 -8.81 -13.81 7.83
C MET A 98 -7.86 -12.64 8.02
N THR A 99 -8.34 -11.51 8.56
CA THR A 99 -7.47 -10.39 8.92
C THR A 99 -6.44 -10.84 9.96
N GLY A 100 -6.89 -11.56 10.99
CA GLY A 100 -6.01 -12.16 11.99
C GLY A 100 -5.00 -13.11 11.34
N LEU A 101 -5.47 -14.06 10.53
CA LEU A 101 -4.61 -15.04 9.85
C LEU A 101 -3.55 -14.36 8.97
N VAL A 102 -3.95 -13.44 8.10
CA VAL A 102 -3.03 -12.70 7.22
C VAL A 102 -2.00 -11.93 8.05
N TYR A 103 -2.44 -11.24 9.11
CA TYR A 103 -1.54 -10.52 10.01
C TYR A 103 -0.54 -11.46 10.70
N PHE A 104 -1.04 -12.50 11.38
CA PHE A 104 -0.21 -13.43 12.15
C PHE A 104 0.75 -14.19 11.26
N THR A 105 0.32 -14.67 10.09
CA THR A 105 1.21 -15.34 9.14
C THR A 105 2.27 -14.39 8.61
N SER A 106 1.91 -13.15 8.24
CA SER A 106 2.88 -12.16 7.74
C SER A 106 3.96 -11.86 8.78
N VAL A 107 3.55 -11.64 10.02
CA VAL A 107 4.48 -11.39 11.13
C VAL A 107 5.35 -12.63 11.40
N SER A 108 4.74 -13.81 11.47
CA SER A 108 5.45 -15.06 11.80
C SER A 108 6.49 -15.43 10.75
N ILE A 109 6.17 -15.29 9.45
CA ILE A 109 7.12 -15.55 8.37
C ILE A 109 8.35 -14.66 8.51
N LEU A 110 8.16 -13.36 8.74
CA LEU A 110 9.28 -12.41 8.89
C LEU A 110 10.13 -12.63 10.14
N PHE A 111 9.57 -13.24 11.19
CA PHE A 111 10.34 -13.64 12.37
C PHE A 111 11.09 -14.96 12.18
N LEU A 112 10.51 -15.90 11.44
CA LEU A 112 11.07 -17.25 11.27
C LEU A 112 12.05 -17.36 10.11
N ASN A 113 11.82 -16.60 9.04
CA ASN A 113 12.66 -16.54 7.86
C ASN A 113 13.06 -15.08 7.62
N PRO A 114 14.33 -14.69 7.86
CA PRO A 114 14.78 -13.39 7.39
C PRO A 114 14.61 -13.34 5.87
N ASP A 115 14.09 -12.22 5.38
CA ASP A 115 13.94 -11.82 3.97
C ASP A 115 14.97 -12.51 3.05
N ASP A 116 14.52 -13.18 1.98
CA ASP A 116 15.41 -13.94 1.09
C ASP A 116 16.49 -13.04 0.47
N ASP A 117 16.18 -11.74 0.33
CA ASP A 117 17.08 -10.68 -0.13
C ASP A 117 17.54 -9.74 1.01
N PHE A 118 17.55 -10.21 2.26
CA PHE A 118 17.94 -9.43 3.44
C PHE A 118 19.28 -8.70 3.26
N TRP A 119 20.28 -9.40 2.72
CA TRP A 119 21.63 -8.87 2.52
C TRP A 119 21.72 -7.80 1.42
N LEU A 120 20.68 -7.69 0.60
CA LEU A 120 20.54 -6.67 -0.42
C LEU A 120 19.76 -5.47 0.15
N HIS A 121 18.63 -5.72 0.81
CA HIS A 121 17.76 -4.69 1.36
C HIS A 121 18.34 -3.96 2.57
N ALA A 122 18.95 -4.67 3.52
CA ALA A 122 19.44 -4.05 4.77
C ALA A 122 20.51 -2.96 4.53
N PRO A 123 21.55 -3.18 3.69
CA PRO A 123 22.48 -2.11 3.34
C PRO A 123 21.81 -0.94 2.62
N MET A 124 20.88 -1.20 1.71
CA MET A 124 20.18 -0.13 0.96
C MET A 124 19.35 0.77 1.86
N GLN A 125 18.60 0.16 2.77
CA GLN A 125 17.83 0.87 3.78
C GLN A 125 18.73 1.74 4.67
N ALA A 126 19.90 1.23 5.05
CA ALA A 126 20.88 1.99 5.81
C ALA A 126 21.46 3.17 4.99
N GLN A 127 21.68 3.00 3.69
CA GLN A 127 22.12 4.07 2.78
C GLN A 127 21.04 5.16 2.66
N LEU A 128 19.77 4.77 2.49
CA LEU A 128 18.64 5.70 2.46
C LEU A 128 18.51 6.51 3.75
N LEU A 129 18.62 5.86 4.92
CA LEU A 129 18.56 6.55 6.21
C LEU A 129 19.68 7.60 6.38
N LYS A 130 20.83 7.39 5.72
CA LYS A 130 21.93 8.35 5.66
C LYS A 130 21.73 9.44 4.62
N GLY A 131 20.66 9.38 3.84
CA GLY A 131 20.35 10.30 2.74
C GLY A 131 21.15 10.06 1.48
N ASN A 132 21.79 8.89 1.33
CA ASN A 132 22.56 8.55 0.14
C ASN A 132 21.59 8.10 -0.97
N PHE A 133 21.27 9.02 -1.87
CA PHE A 133 20.40 8.81 -3.01
C PHE A 133 21.03 9.40 -4.29
N PRO A 134 20.93 8.75 -5.47
CA PRO A 134 20.29 7.45 -5.72
C PRO A 134 21.05 6.27 -5.08
N ILE A 135 20.30 5.22 -4.71
CA ILE A 135 20.89 4.02 -4.12
C ILE A 135 21.59 3.21 -5.21
N ARG A 136 22.86 2.87 -4.97
CA ARG A 136 23.61 1.92 -5.79
C ARG A 136 23.44 0.52 -5.23
N ASN A 137 23.43 -0.49 -6.11
CA ASN A 137 23.37 -1.88 -5.69
C ASN A 137 24.63 -2.20 -4.85
N PRO A 138 24.47 -2.74 -3.63
CA PRO A 138 25.60 -3.03 -2.73
C PRO A 138 26.50 -4.17 -3.23
N VAL A 139 25.99 -5.05 -4.10
CA VAL A 139 26.73 -6.17 -4.70
C VAL A 139 27.29 -5.79 -6.07
N PHE A 140 26.59 -4.93 -6.83
CA PHE A 140 27.00 -4.45 -8.15
C PHE A 140 27.01 -2.91 -8.18
N PRO A 141 28.03 -2.24 -7.62
CA PRO A 141 28.03 -0.78 -7.38
C PRO A 141 27.93 0.10 -8.64
N ASP A 142 28.15 -0.49 -9.82
CA ASP A 142 28.00 0.16 -11.12
C ASP A 142 26.54 0.24 -11.58
N LEU A 143 25.64 -0.52 -10.96
CA LEU A 143 24.20 -0.54 -11.25
C LEU A 143 23.42 0.27 -10.21
N TYR A 144 22.49 1.09 -10.68
CA TYR A 144 21.42 1.59 -9.82
C TYR A 144 20.51 0.43 -9.44
N TYR A 145 20.09 0.38 -8.18
CA TYR A 145 19.21 -0.68 -7.73
C TYR A 145 17.75 -0.27 -7.90
N GLY A 146 17.06 -0.91 -8.85
CA GLY A 146 15.63 -0.72 -9.10
C GLY A 146 14.72 -1.72 -8.36
N GLY A 147 15.27 -2.84 -7.87
CA GLY A 147 14.53 -3.91 -7.20
C GLY A 147 13.88 -3.44 -5.90
N HIS A 148 12.61 -3.74 -5.64
CA HIS A 148 11.90 -3.50 -4.37
C HIS A 148 12.08 -2.12 -3.67
N TYR A 149 12.53 -1.10 -4.39
CA TYR A 149 12.95 0.18 -3.81
C TYR A 149 11.81 0.90 -3.09
N ALA A 150 10.58 0.84 -3.62
CA ALA A 150 9.42 1.45 -2.98
C ALA A 150 9.16 0.85 -1.59
N ARG A 151 9.40 -0.45 -1.41
CA ARG A 151 9.31 -1.12 -0.12
C ARG A 151 10.35 -0.58 0.85
N ASP A 152 11.61 -0.49 0.43
CA ASP A 152 12.69 0.00 1.29
C ASP A 152 12.48 1.46 1.69
N LEU A 153 12.03 2.32 0.76
CA LEU A 153 11.69 3.69 1.07
C LEU A 153 10.56 3.80 2.10
N CYS A 154 9.52 2.96 2.00
CA CYS A 154 8.46 2.90 3.00
C CYS A 154 8.99 2.48 4.37
N MET A 155 9.77 1.38 4.46
CA MET A 155 10.33 0.94 5.74
C MET A 155 11.20 2.01 6.39
N VAL A 156 12.05 2.66 5.59
CA VAL A 156 12.90 3.77 6.01
C VAL A 156 12.08 4.96 6.49
N MET A 157 11.01 5.33 5.77
CA MET A 157 10.12 6.42 6.18
C MET A 157 9.43 6.12 7.51
N PHE A 158 8.90 4.91 7.69
CA PHE A 158 8.27 4.50 8.95
C PHE A 158 9.28 4.51 10.11
N SER A 159 10.48 3.97 9.90
CA SER A 159 11.56 4.00 10.89
C SER A 159 11.95 5.45 11.24
N TRP A 160 12.08 6.33 10.24
CA TRP A 160 12.48 7.72 10.44
C TRP A 160 11.43 8.57 11.15
N PHE A 161 10.13 8.36 10.89
CA PHE A 161 9.10 9.12 11.62
C PHE A 161 8.87 8.59 13.04
N SER A 162 8.94 7.27 13.22
CA SER A 162 8.66 6.63 14.51
C SER A 162 9.85 6.63 15.48
N GLY A 163 11.09 6.70 14.97
CA GLY A 163 12.29 6.46 15.78
C GLY A 163 12.54 4.98 16.09
N VAL A 164 11.72 4.08 15.56
CA VAL A 164 11.85 2.65 15.76
C VAL A 164 12.87 2.08 14.77
N ASN A 165 13.65 1.10 15.23
CA ASN A 165 14.63 0.42 14.41
C ASN A 165 13.98 -0.21 13.15
N ILE A 166 14.68 -0.14 12.02
CA ILE A 166 14.13 -0.59 10.73
C ILE A 166 13.72 -2.07 10.70
N TYR A 167 14.47 -2.94 11.38
CA TYR A 167 14.13 -4.36 11.47
C TYR A 167 12.87 -4.59 12.30
N ALA A 168 12.63 -3.73 13.31
CA ALA A 168 11.43 -3.79 14.13
C ALA A 168 10.18 -3.23 13.41
N VAL A 169 10.32 -2.31 12.44
CA VAL A 169 9.18 -1.82 11.66
C VAL A 169 8.80 -2.74 10.51
N GLN A 170 9.70 -3.61 10.04
CA GLN A 170 9.46 -4.50 8.90
C GLN A 170 8.22 -5.37 9.07
N ALA A 171 8.10 -6.08 10.20
CA ALA A 171 6.97 -6.95 10.48
C ALA A 171 5.61 -6.21 10.49
N PRO A 172 5.40 -5.17 11.32
CA PRO A 172 4.11 -4.48 11.37
C PRO A 172 3.77 -3.74 10.08
N VAL A 173 4.74 -3.17 9.36
CA VAL A 173 4.48 -2.48 8.09
C VAL A 173 4.11 -3.48 6.98
N THR A 174 4.81 -4.60 6.88
CA THR A 174 4.45 -5.66 5.93
C THR A 174 3.07 -6.23 6.23
N ALA A 175 2.77 -6.53 7.50
CA ALA A 175 1.46 -7.04 7.90
C ALA A 175 0.34 -6.01 7.61
N PHE A 176 0.59 -4.73 7.82
CA PHE A 176 -0.34 -3.66 7.47
C PHE A 176 -0.68 -3.67 5.97
N PHE A 177 0.32 -3.72 5.09
CA PHE A 177 0.08 -3.75 3.65
C PHE A 177 -0.59 -5.04 3.18
N GLN A 178 -0.21 -6.20 3.74
CA GLN A 178 -0.85 -7.48 3.42
C GLN A 178 -2.32 -7.53 3.83
N VAL A 179 -2.65 -7.04 5.03
CA VAL A 179 -4.03 -6.93 5.49
C VAL A 179 -4.80 -5.99 4.56
N ASN A 180 -4.26 -4.81 4.22
CA ASN A 180 -4.93 -3.91 3.29
C ASN A 180 -5.13 -4.53 1.90
N ALA A 181 -4.17 -5.31 1.40
CA ALA A 181 -4.30 -6.02 0.13
C ALA A 181 -5.44 -7.04 0.18
N PHE A 182 -5.56 -7.81 1.28
CA PHE A 182 -6.66 -8.73 1.52
C PHE A 182 -8.01 -8.01 1.49
N TRP A 183 -8.13 -6.90 2.22
CA TRP A 183 -9.36 -6.11 2.24
C TRP A 183 -9.69 -5.53 0.86
N LEU A 184 -8.71 -5.02 0.11
CA LEU A 184 -8.90 -4.52 -1.26
C LEU A 184 -9.45 -5.60 -2.19
N VAL A 185 -8.90 -6.81 -2.14
CA VAL A 185 -9.38 -7.95 -2.94
C VAL A 185 -10.80 -8.34 -2.52
N PHE A 186 -11.07 -8.44 -1.22
CA PHE A 186 -12.41 -8.76 -0.71
C PHE A 186 -13.44 -7.73 -1.20
N VAL A 187 -13.15 -6.43 -1.07
CA VAL A 187 -14.12 -5.39 -1.45
C VAL A 187 -14.29 -5.26 -2.96
N ALA A 188 -13.26 -5.58 -3.75
CA ALA A 188 -13.39 -5.73 -5.19
C ALA A 188 -14.35 -6.87 -5.53
N GLY A 189 -14.17 -8.05 -4.91
CA GLY A 189 -15.07 -9.19 -5.08
C GLY A 189 -16.50 -8.90 -4.62
N LEU A 190 -16.68 -8.13 -3.54
CA LEU A 190 -18.00 -7.73 -3.05
C LEU A 190 -18.71 -6.78 -4.03
N ARG A 191 -18.00 -5.77 -4.52
CA ARG A 191 -18.57 -4.76 -5.44
C ARG A 191 -18.90 -5.38 -6.80
N TYR A 192 -17.99 -6.16 -7.36
CA TYR A 192 -18.07 -6.62 -8.75
C TYR A 192 -18.59 -8.04 -8.91
N GLY A 193 -18.36 -8.91 -7.93
CA GLY A 193 -18.98 -10.23 -7.87
C GLY A 193 -20.43 -10.20 -7.41
N ARG A 194 -20.94 -9.03 -6.99
CA ARG A 194 -22.34 -8.75 -6.61
C ARG A 194 -22.92 -9.68 -5.53
N SER A 195 -22.06 -10.36 -4.77
CA SER A 195 -22.47 -11.22 -3.66
C SER A 195 -21.35 -11.35 -2.62
N GLN A 196 -21.74 -11.56 -1.35
CA GLN A 196 -20.77 -11.80 -0.26
C GLN A 196 -20.01 -13.11 -0.46
N GLN A 197 -20.65 -14.12 -1.08
CA GLN A 197 -20.01 -15.39 -1.42
C GLN A 197 -18.90 -15.19 -2.46
N ALA A 198 -19.16 -14.42 -3.52
CA ALA A 198 -18.13 -14.08 -4.50
C ALA A 198 -16.96 -13.31 -3.85
N ALA A 199 -17.25 -12.39 -2.92
CA ALA A 199 -16.23 -11.68 -2.16
C ALA A 199 -15.31 -12.62 -1.39
N VAL A 200 -15.91 -13.52 -0.58
CA VAL A 200 -15.20 -14.53 0.23
C VAL A 200 -14.38 -15.46 -0.65
N LEU A 201 -14.98 -16.00 -1.71
CA LEU A 201 -14.29 -16.94 -2.62
C LEU A 201 -13.15 -16.26 -3.37
N THR A 202 -13.33 -15.02 -3.81
CA THR A 202 -12.27 -14.24 -4.50
C THR A 202 -11.09 -14.00 -3.56
N SER A 203 -11.35 -13.52 -2.34
CA SER A 203 -10.26 -13.27 -1.38
C SER A 203 -9.58 -14.56 -0.92
N LEU A 204 -10.32 -15.67 -0.75
CA LEU A 204 -9.73 -16.99 -0.49
C LEU A 204 -8.87 -17.45 -1.67
N PHE A 205 -9.35 -17.34 -2.90
CA PHE A 205 -8.62 -17.80 -4.07
C PHE A 205 -7.31 -17.02 -4.27
N VAL A 206 -7.33 -15.70 -4.09
CA VAL A 206 -6.12 -14.87 -4.25
C VAL A 206 -5.10 -15.11 -3.12
N PHE A 207 -5.55 -15.19 -1.86
CA PHE A 207 -4.63 -15.31 -0.72
C PHE A 207 -4.23 -16.74 -0.38
N MET A 208 -5.12 -17.71 -0.59
CA MET A 208 -4.93 -19.10 -0.18
C MET A 208 -4.85 -20.07 -1.36
N GLY A 209 -5.19 -19.62 -2.58
CA GLY A 209 -5.08 -20.45 -3.77
C GLY A 209 -3.63 -20.76 -4.10
N VAL A 210 -3.35 -22.00 -4.50
CA VAL A 210 -2.01 -22.40 -4.94
C VAL A 210 -1.64 -21.62 -6.20
N ASN A 211 -0.45 -21.01 -6.20
CA ASN A 211 0.09 -20.30 -7.35
C ASN A 211 1.31 -21.07 -7.89
N ALA A 212 1.66 -20.87 -9.16
CA ALA A 212 2.77 -21.55 -9.83
C ALA A 212 4.14 -21.36 -9.13
N ALA A 213 4.28 -20.32 -8.28
CA ALA A 213 5.50 -20.00 -7.56
C ALA A 213 5.42 -20.13 -6.02
N GLY A 214 4.31 -20.62 -5.45
CA GLY A 214 4.14 -20.65 -3.98
C GLY A 214 3.00 -21.53 -3.49
N ARG A 215 3.06 -21.96 -2.23
CA ARG A 215 2.11 -22.92 -1.63
C ARG A 215 0.84 -22.27 -1.07
N GLY A 216 0.79 -20.94 -1.00
CA GLY A 216 -0.35 -20.20 -0.46
C GLY A 216 -0.51 -18.79 -1.05
N GLY A 217 -0.82 -18.70 -2.35
CA GLY A 217 -1.24 -17.47 -3.02
C GLY A 217 -0.43 -16.21 -2.65
N TRP A 218 -1.13 -15.13 -2.36
CA TRP A 218 -0.55 -13.88 -1.84
C TRP A 218 -0.23 -13.91 -0.34
N LEU A 219 -0.58 -14.97 0.38
CA LEU A 219 -0.12 -15.15 1.76
C LEU A 219 1.37 -15.53 1.82
N ASP A 220 1.86 -16.27 0.83
CA ASP A 220 3.24 -16.78 0.76
C ASP A 220 4.24 -15.73 0.26
N THR A 221 3.76 -14.70 -0.41
CA THR A 221 4.57 -13.61 -0.98
C THR A 221 5.18 -12.65 0.04
N VAL A 222 4.94 -12.92 1.33
CA VAL A 222 5.69 -12.32 2.44
C VAL A 222 7.17 -12.72 2.38
N GLY A 223 7.49 -13.92 1.90
CA GLY A 223 8.88 -14.39 1.73
C GLY A 223 9.67 -13.56 0.72
N ASN A 224 9.05 -13.23 -0.42
CA ASN A 224 9.59 -12.30 -1.43
C ASN A 224 9.44 -10.82 -1.01
N ASN A 225 8.94 -10.56 0.20
CA ASN A 225 9.00 -9.29 0.92
C ASN A 225 8.60 -8.04 0.09
N ASN A 226 7.64 -8.19 -0.83
CA ASN A 226 7.11 -7.10 -1.66
C ASN A 226 5.61 -6.82 -1.43
N PRO A 227 5.16 -6.60 -0.18
CA PRO A 227 3.75 -6.36 0.12
C PRO A 227 3.24 -5.04 -0.48
N ILE A 228 4.15 -4.10 -0.79
CA ILE A 228 3.80 -2.81 -1.40
C ILE A 228 3.37 -2.99 -2.85
N ALA A 229 4.09 -3.78 -3.63
CA ALA A 229 3.69 -4.08 -5.00
C ALA A 229 2.31 -4.75 -5.08
N GLN A 230 2.01 -5.62 -4.12
CA GLN A 230 0.75 -6.37 -4.09
C GLN A 230 -0.43 -5.50 -3.68
N VAL A 231 -0.29 -4.74 -2.59
CA VAL A 231 -1.34 -3.81 -2.17
C VAL A 231 -1.57 -2.72 -3.21
N HIS A 232 -0.51 -2.29 -3.91
CA HIS A 232 -0.63 -1.35 -5.02
C HIS A 232 -1.36 -1.98 -6.19
N THR A 233 -0.99 -3.20 -6.60
CA THR A 233 -1.70 -3.96 -7.63
C THR A 233 -3.18 -4.14 -7.28
N ALA A 234 -3.52 -4.54 -6.05
CA ALA A 234 -4.90 -4.68 -5.61
C ALA A 234 -5.68 -3.35 -5.66
N LEU A 235 -5.05 -2.24 -5.24
CA LEU A 235 -5.65 -0.91 -5.31
C LEU A 235 -5.93 -0.52 -6.76
N LEU A 236 -4.95 -0.70 -7.65
CA LEU A 236 -5.08 -0.36 -9.06
C LEU A 236 -6.13 -1.21 -9.75
N LEU A 237 -6.17 -2.51 -9.50
CA LEU A 237 -7.23 -3.37 -10.03
C LEU A 237 -8.61 -2.89 -9.57
N PHE A 238 -8.78 -2.59 -8.28
CA PHE A 238 -10.03 -2.05 -7.77
C PHE A 238 -10.43 -0.74 -8.47
N LEU A 239 -9.52 0.24 -8.53
CA LEU A 239 -9.79 1.56 -9.13
C LEU A 239 -9.95 1.49 -10.66
N PHE A 240 -9.20 0.63 -11.34
CA PHE A 240 -9.29 0.44 -12.79
C PHE A 240 -10.63 -0.20 -13.17
N ILE A 241 -11.06 -1.24 -12.45
CA ILE A 241 -12.38 -1.85 -12.66
C ILE A 241 -13.48 -0.80 -12.39
N ARG A 242 -13.32 0.07 -11.38
CA ARG A 242 -14.24 1.21 -11.17
C ARG A 242 -14.30 2.13 -12.37
N VAL A 243 -13.16 2.51 -12.95
CA VAL A 243 -13.13 3.36 -14.15
C VAL A 243 -13.83 2.71 -15.34
N LEU A 244 -13.76 1.37 -15.46
CA LEU A 244 -14.37 0.64 -16.57
C LEU A 244 -15.88 0.38 -16.40
N PHE A 245 -16.34 0.13 -15.18
CA PHE A 245 -17.69 -0.39 -14.94
C PHE A 245 -18.61 0.53 -14.14
N ASP A 246 -18.08 1.55 -13.46
CA ASP A 246 -18.89 2.53 -12.73
C ASP A 246 -18.99 3.84 -13.54
N GLU A 247 -20.04 4.63 -13.30
CA GLU A 247 -20.06 6.02 -13.75
C GLU A 247 -19.09 6.85 -12.89
N VAL A 248 -17.96 7.24 -13.48
CA VAL A 248 -16.90 7.99 -12.80
C VAL A 248 -16.65 9.34 -13.46
N SER A 249 -16.25 10.31 -12.64
CA SER A 249 -15.79 11.63 -13.06
C SER A 249 -14.35 11.59 -13.61
N TRP A 250 -13.99 12.59 -14.41
CA TRP A 250 -12.61 12.77 -14.88
C TRP A 250 -11.58 12.88 -13.75
N GLY A 251 -11.96 13.47 -12.61
CA GLY A 251 -11.09 13.51 -11.44
C GLY A 251 -10.72 12.12 -10.92
N GLN A 252 -11.66 11.18 -10.96
CA GLN A 252 -11.41 9.78 -10.58
C GLN A 252 -10.48 9.09 -11.59
N VAL A 253 -10.68 9.32 -12.89
CA VAL A 253 -9.81 8.78 -13.95
C VAL A 253 -8.38 9.28 -13.78
N ILE A 254 -8.20 10.59 -13.59
CA ILE A 254 -6.88 11.21 -13.37
C ILE A 254 -6.24 10.69 -12.08
N GLY A 255 -7.01 10.62 -10.98
CA GLY A 255 -6.54 10.09 -9.70
C GLY A 255 -6.05 8.65 -9.80
N THR A 256 -6.80 7.79 -10.49
CA THR A 256 -6.39 6.42 -10.82
C THR A 256 -5.13 6.40 -11.68
N GLY A 257 -5.04 7.28 -12.69
CA GLY A 257 -3.86 7.40 -13.55
C GLY A 257 -2.59 7.81 -12.81
N VAL A 258 -2.69 8.73 -11.83
CA VAL A 258 -1.56 9.12 -10.96
C VAL A 258 -1.07 7.92 -10.16
N LEU A 259 -1.97 7.16 -9.53
CA LEU A 259 -1.60 5.96 -8.79
C LEU A 259 -0.98 4.91 -9.73
N PHE A 260 -1.54 4.74 -10.94
CA PHE A 260 -1.02 3.81 -11.94
C PHE A 260 0.41 4.16 -12.40
N ALA A 261 0.72 5.45 -12.56
CA ALA A 261 2.10 5.88 -12.82
C ALA A 261 3.07 5.48 -11.69
N GLY A 262 2.54 5.36 -10.47
CA GLY A 262 3.24 4.78 -9.32
C GLY A 262 3.30 3.25 -9.32
N LEU A 263 2.89 2.51 -10.35
CA LEU A 263 3.14 1.07 -10.36
C LEU A 263 4.60 0.77 -10.69
N SER A 264 5.19 1.55 -11.60
CA SER A 264 6.52 1.29 -12.16
C SER A 264 7.60 1.24 -11.08
N TRP A 265 7.63 2.23 -10.18
CA TRP A 265 8.57 2.25 -9.05
C TRP A 265 8.29 1.18 -7.96
N SER A 266 7.09 0.58 -7.92
CA SER A 266 6.70 -0.42 -6.90
C SER A 266 7.12 -1.85 -7.30
N TYR A 267 7.15 -2.14 -8.60
CA TYR A 267 7.33 -3.48 -9.16
C TYR A 267 8.68 -3.66 -9.86
N GLU A 268 9.69 -2.87 -9.48
CA GLU A 268 11.04 -2.81 -10.07
C GLU A 268 11.13 -1.90 -11.30
N THR A 269 11.70 -0.71 -11.13
CA THR A 269 12.21 0.08 -12.26
C THR A 269 13.62 0.57 -11.98
N ASN A 270 14.51 0.23 -12.90
CA ASN A 270 15.84 0.81 -13.06
C ASN A 270 15.74 2.31 -13.37
#